data_AF-A0A522VGS6-F1
#
_entry.id   AF-A0A522VGS6-F1
#
_cell.length_a   1.000
_cell.length_b   1.000
_cell.length_c   1.000
_cell.angle_alpha   90.00
_cell.angle_beta   90.00
_cell.angle_gamma   90.00
#
_symmetry.space_group_name_H-M   'P 1'
#
loop_
_entity.id
_entity.type
_entity.pdbx_description
1 polymer ?
#
loop_
_entity_poly.entity_id
_entity_poly.type
_entity_poly.pdbx_seq_one_letter_code
_entity_poly.pdbx_strand_id
1 'polypeptide(L)'
;MNRCRTERTVKKDMIHHYETAIGDLETQNYLRRFARFDAKRGWYVPSWNWPACLFMGVWALYRKMYKNFWYFAWIFGFFAFAEEASGLEDLFLLTWVITAIFYGLAGDYFYYRHIRHVLREAEPLSAVERIPFLEKKGGIIPWVPWVFGFLGIIGAAIAISIPLYDYFEKSHHRSALYQPKSGGLP
;
A
#
# COMPACT_ATOMS: atom_id res chain seq x y z
N MET A 1 4.93 -29.76 37.16
CA MET A 1 5.19 -30.09 35.74
C MET A 1 4.09 -29.66 34.77
N ASN A 2 2.81 -29.58 35.17
CA ASN A 2 1.71 -29.26 34.25
C ASN A 2 1.68 -27.80 33.75
N ARG A 3 1.97 -26.80 34.60
CA ARG A 3 1.89 -25.37 34.24
C ARG A 3 2.82 -24.97 33.06
N CYS A 4 4.04 -25.50 33.04
CA CYS A 4 5.02 -25.24 31.97
C CYS A 4 4.65 -25.91 30.62
N ARG A 5 3.81 -26.96 30.64
CA ARG A 5 3.29 -27.58 29.42
C ARG A 5 2.12 -26.76 28.86
N THR A 6 1.20 -26.32 29.72
CA THR A 6 0.04 -25.50 29.32
C THR A 6 0.46 -24.13 28.77
N GLU A 7 1.45 -23.48 29.38
CA GLU A 7 1.98 -22.20 28.88
C GLU A 7 2.64 -22.35 27.49
N ARG A 8 3.33 -23.47 27.26
CA ARG A 8 3.95 -23.76 25.96
C ARG A 8 2.91 -24.01 24.86
N THR A 9 1.83 -24.72 25.15
CA THR A 9 0.76 -24.95 24.18
C THR A 9 0.02 -23.66 23.84
N VAL A 10 -0.39 -22.87 24.83
CA VAL A 10 -1.07 -21.59 24.61
C VAL A 10 -0.23 -20.63 23.77
N LYS A 11 1.07 -20.54 24.04
CA LYS A 11 1.99 -19.70 23.27
C LYS A 11 2.10 -20.16 21.81
N LYS A 12 2.16 -21.47 21.58
CA LYS A 12 2.24 -22.06 20.24
C LYS A 12 0.96 -21.79 19.45
N ASP A 13 -0.19 -21.98 20.07
CA ASP A 13 -1.50 -21.75 19.45
C ASP A 13 -1.70 -20.27 19.10
N MET A 14 -1.27 -19.37 19.99
CA MET A 14 -1.30 -17.92 19.72
C MET A 14 -0.43 -17.55 18.52
N ILE A 15 0.80 -18.05 18.44
CA ILE A 15 1.70 -17.78 17.30
C ILE A 15 1.06 -18.29 16.01
N HIS A 16 0.50 -19.50 16.03
CA HIS A 16 -0.15 -20.09 14.85
C HIS A 16 -1.34 -19.26 14.35
N HIS A 17 -2.16 -18.71 15.25
CA HIS A 17 -3.25 -17.81 14.86
C HIS A 17 -2.73 -16.51 14.22
N TYR A 18 -1.66 -15.93 14.75
CA TYR A 18 -1.05 -14.75 14.11
C TYR A 18 -0.47 -15.07 12.74
N GLU A 19 0.21 -16.21 12.59
CA GLU A 19 0.78 -16.64 11.30
C GLU A 19 -0.32 -16.79 10.25
N THR A 20 -1.41 -17.46 10.61
CA THR A 20 -2.59 -17.64 9.75
C THR A 20 -3.23 -16.30 9.38
N ALA A 21 -3.34 -15.37 10.34
CA ALA A 21 -3.95 -14.06 10.11
C ALA A 21 -3.07 -13.11 9.28
N ILE A 22 -1.74 -13.26 9.33
CA ILE A 22 -0.79 -12.43 8.58
C ILE A 22 -0.57 -12.97 7.15
N GLY A 23 -0.65 -14.29 6.97
CA GLY A 23 -0.31 -15.01 5.75
C GLY A 23 1.18 -15.35 5.64
N ASP A 24 1.56 -16.07 4.58
CA ASP A 24 2.89 -16.72 4.43
C ASP A 24 4.06 -15.76 4.13
N LEU A 25 3.77 -14.53 3.67
CA LEU A 25 4.82 -13.59 3.25
C LEU A 25 5.29 -12.71 4.41
N GLU A 26 6.57 -12.83 4.76
CA GLU A 26 7.28 -12.06 5.79
C GLU A 26 6.66 -12.15 7.20
N THR A 27 5.95 -13.23 7.50
CA THR A 27 5.26 -13.45 8.77
C THR A 27 6.16 -13.20 9.97
N GLN A 28 7.38 -13.72 9.94
CA GLN A 28 8.37 -13.59 11.02
C GLN A 28 8.83 -12.13 11.24
N ASN A 29 8.85 -11.30 10.19
CA ASN A 29 9.18 -9.88 10.32
C ASN A 29 8.04 -9.12 11.00
N TYR A 30 6.79 -9.40 10.61
CA TYR A 30 5.62 -8.80 11.24
C TYR A 30 5.45 -9.24 12.69
N LEU A 31 5.65 -10.52 13.00
CA LEU A 31 5.63 -11.01 14.39
C LEU A 31 6.64 -10.25 15.27
N ARG A 32 7.87 -10.04 14.79
CA ARG A 32 8.88 -9.23 15.50
C ARG A 32 8.46 -7.78 15.70
N ARG A 33 7.77 -7.18 14.72
CA ARG A 33 7.24 -5.81 14.82
C ARG A 33 6.07 -5.75 15.80
N PHE A 34 5.15 -6.71 15.73
CA PHE A 34 3.98 -6.81 16.61
C PHE A 34 4.36 -7.01 18.07
N ALA A 35 5.41 -7.77 18.34
CA ALA A 35 5.96 -7.93 19.68
C ALA A 35 6.34 -6.58 20.33
N ARG A 36 6.77 -5.58 19.55
CA ARG A 36 7.09 -4.23 20.08
C ARG A 36 5.84 -3.48 20.52
N PHE A 37 4.75 -3.59 19.76
CA PHE A 37 3.47 -3.00 20.12
C PHE A 37 2.87 -3.70 21.34
N ASP A 38 2.91 -5.04 21.38
CA ASP A 38 2.44 -5.82 22.53
C ASP A 38 3.23 -5.47 23.81
N ALA A 39 4.55 -5.33 23.73
CA ALA A 39 5.40 -4.89 24.85
C ALA A 39 5.03 -3.50 25.37
N LYS A 40 4.48 -2.65 24.51
CA LYS A 40 3.98 -1.30 24.84
C LYS A 40 2.47 -1.29 25.07
N ARG A 41 1.83 -2.41 25.41
CA ARG A 41 0.38 -2.51 25.67
C ARG A 41 -0.50 -2.03 24.50
N GLY A 42 -0.03 -2.20 23.27
CA GLY A 42 -0.72 -1.78 22.05
C GLY A 42 -0.62 -0.28 21.75
N TRP A 43 0.22 0.47 22.46
CA TRP A 43 0.50 1.87 22.14
C TRP A 43 1.33 2.00 20.86
N TYR A 44 1.19 3.14 20.20
CA TYR A 44 1.97 3.47 19.00
C TYR A 44 3.47 3.47 19.32
N VAL A 45 4.23 2.79 18.47
CA VAL A 45 5.70 2.79 18.46
C VAL A 45 6.12 3.25 17.05
N PRO A 46 6.88 4.34 16.93
CA PRO A 46 7.35 4.79 15.62
C PRO A 46 8.10 3.68 14.88
N SER A 47 7.71 3.46 13.64
CA SER A 47 8.26 2.41 12.77
C SER A 47 8.20 2.88 11.32
N TRP A 48 9.23 2.63 10.52
CA TRP A 48 9.18 2.96 9.11
C TRP A 48 8.77 1.74 8.27
N ASN A 49 7.72 1.91 7.48
CA ASN A 49 7.18 0.92 6.56
C ASN A 49 7.24 1.47 5.12
N TRP A 50 8.25 1.01 4.38
CA TRP A 50 8.48 1.39 2.98
C TRP A 50 7.27 1.09 2.07
N PRO A 51 6.70 -0.12 2.07
CA PRO A 51 5.50 -0.41 1.28
C PRO A 51 4.31 0.51 1.58
N ALA A 52 4.06 0.82 2.86
CA ALA A 52 2.97 1.70 3.26
C ALA A 52 3.22 3.15 2.79
N CYS A 53 4.47 3.63 2.88
CA CYS A 53 4.84 4.96 2.40
C CYS A 53 4.61 5.11 0.88
N LEU A 54 5.13 4.18 0.08
CA LEU A 54 5.12 4.31 -1.38
C LEU A 54 3.77 3.95 -2.02
N PHE A 55 3.08 2.94 -1.48
CA PHE A 55 1.90 2.36 -2.12
C PHE A 55 0.61 2.63 -1.33
N MET A 56 0.66 3.32 -0.18
CA MET A 56 -0.48 3.81 0.61
C MET A 56 -1.72 2.92 0.56
N GLY A 57 -2.79 3.38 -0.12
CA GLY A 57 -4.05 2.64 -0.25
C GLY A 57 -3.89 1.27 -0.92
N VAL A 58 -3.03 1.15 -1.94
CA VAL A 58 -2.77 -0.13 -2.61
C VAL A 58 -2.12 -1.13 -1.64
N TRP A 59 -1.20 -0.69 -0.79
CA TRP A 59 -0.65 -1.55 0.26
C TRP A 59 -1.71 -1.97 1.28
N ALA A 60 -2.59 -1.05 1.67
CA ALA A 60 -3.71 -1.35 2.55
C ALA A 60 -4.66 -2.38 1.93
N LEU A 61 -4.97 -2.23 0.64
CA LEU A 61 -5.80 -3.17 -0.12
C LEU A 61 -5.15 -4.55 -0.22
N TYR A 62 -3.85 -4.60 -0.55
CA TYR A 62 -3.06 -5.83 -0.59
C TYR A 62 -3.15 -6.62 0.72
N ARG A 63 -3.16 -5.93 1.86
CA ARG A 63 -3.27 -6.51 3.22
C ARG A 63 -4.72 -6.58 3.74
N LYS A 64 -5.72 -6.49 2.85
CA LYS A 64 -7.17 -6.54 3.17
C LYS A 64 -7.68 -5.49 4.18
N MET A 65 -6.95 -4.39 4.36
CA MET A 65 -7.35 -3.25 5.17
C MET A 65 -8.28 -2.31 4.37
N TYR A 66 -9.45 -2.80 3.96
CA TYR A 66 -10.36 -2.07 3.07
C TYR A 66 -10.81 -0.71 3.62
N LYS A 67 -10.97 -0.57 4.94
CA LYS A 67 -11.31 0.71 5.58
C LYS A 67 -10.23 1.77 5.31
N ASN A 68 -8.97 1.40 5.44
CA ASN A 68 -7.84 2.28 5.18
C ASN A 68 -7.75 2.62 3.68
N PHE A 69 -7.98 1.64 2.80
CA PHE A 69 -8.03 1.88 1.35
C PHE A 69 -9.08 2.94 0.98
N TRP A 70 -10.31 2.78 1.47
CA TRP A 70 -11.39 3.74 1.19
C TRP A 70 -11.13 5.11 1.81
N TYR A 71 -10.49 5.18 2.98
CA TYR A 71 -10.09 6.43 3.59
C TYR A 71 -9.09 7.20 2.69
N PHE A 72 -8.10 6.51 2.12
CA PHE A 72 -7.18 7.15 1.17
C PHE A 72 -7.86 7.56 -0.13
N ALA A 73 -8.72 6.70 -0.69
CA ALA A 73 -9.49 7.04 -1.89
C ALA A 73 -10.35 8.30 -1.67
N TRP A 74 -10.96 8.43 -0.49
CA TRP A 74 -11.75 9.60 -0.12
C TRP A 74 -10.88 10.85 0.06
N ILE A 75 -9.76 10.77 0.79
CA ILE A 75 -8.81 11.89 0.95
C ILE A 75 -8.35 12.39 -0.43
N PHE A 76 -7.84 11.48 -1.28
CA PHE A 76 -7.31 11.89 -2.57
C PHE A 76 -8.38 12.40 -3.52
N GLY A 77 -9.57 11.80 -3.53
CA GLY A 77 -10.69 12.32 -4.31
C GLY A 77 -11.13 13.71 -3.85
N PHE A 78 -11.21 13.92 -2.52
CA PHE A 78 -11.58 15.22 -1.95
C PHE A 78 -10.55 16.30 -2.28
N PHE A 79 -9.26 16.03 -2.07
CA PHE A 79 -8.21 17.03 -2.31
C PHE A 79 -7.96 17.29 -3.80
N ALA A 80 -8.12 16.29 -4.68
CA ALA A 80 -8.11 16.52 -6.12
C ALA A 80 -9.27 17.42 -6.56
N PHE A 81 -10.48 17.19 -6.04
CA PHE A 81 -11.62 18.07 -6.29
C PHE A 81 -11.41 19.47 -5.72
N ALA A 82 -10.85 19.58 -4.51
CA ALA A 82 -10.60 20.86 -3.87
C ALA A 82 -9.55 21.70 -4.60
N GLU A 83 -8.49 21.08 -5.12
CA GLU A 83 -7.49 21.74 -5.98
C GLU A 83 -8.15 22.34 -7.22
N GLU A 84 -8.91 21.54 -7.96
CA GLU A 84 -9.64 22.00 -9.15
C GLU A 84 -10.63 23.14 -8.83
N ALA A 85 -11.36 23.03 -7.71
CA ALA A 85 -12.37 24.01 -7.33
C ALA A 85 -11.79 25.32 -6.78
N SER A 86 -10.61 25.29 -6.16
CA SER A 86 -10.00 26.46 -5.51
C SER A 86 -8.92 27.14 -6.35
N GLY A 87 -8.35 26.44 -7.33
CA GLY A 87 -7.19 26.89 -8.10
C GLY A 87 -5.88 26.90 -7.31
N LEU A 88 -5.85 26.27 -6.12
CA LEU A 88 -4.64 26.13 -5.32
C LEU A 88 -3.76 25.00 -5.89
N GLU A 89 -2.83 25.38 -6.75
CA GLU A 89 -1.83 24.46 -7.31
C GLU A 89 -1.08 23.69 -6.20
N ASP A 90 -0.71 22.45 -6.50
CA ASP A 90 0.06 21.54 -5.64
C ASP A 90 -0.64 21.04 -4.35
N LEU A 91 -1.91 21.39 -4.12
CA LEU A 91 -2.65 20.93 -2.94
C LEU A 91 -2.73 19.39 -2.87
N PHE A 92 -2.96 18.73 -4.01
CA PHE A 92 -2.94 17.28 -4.13
C PHE A 92 -1.56 16.70 -3.85
N LEU A 93 -0.49 17.30 -4.40
CA LEU A 93 0.88 16.83 -4.20
C LEU A 93 1.29 16.93 -2.72
N LEU A 94 0.99 18.06 -2.08
CA LEU A 94 1.25 18.25 -0.65
C LEU A 94 0.50 17.22 0.19
N THR A 95 -0.78 17.01 -0.11
CA THR A 95 -1.62 16.00 0.55
C THR A 95 -1.02 14.61 0.38
N TRP A 96 -0.57 14.27 -0.83
CA TRP A 96 0.07 13.00 -1.15
C TRP A 96 1.34 12.79 -0.32
N VAL A 97 2.24 13.76 -0.26
CA VAL A 97 3.51 13.67 0.49
C VAL A 97 3.26 13.52 2.00
N ILE A 98 2.40 14.36 2.58
CA ILE A 98 2.08 14.31 4.01
C ILE A 98 1.48 12.94 4.37
N THR A 99 0.54 12.47 3.54
CA THR A 99 -0.14 11.20 3.74
C THR A 99 0.82 10.01 3.59
N ALA A 100 1.73 10.05 2.62
CA ALA A 100 2.77 9.05 2.41
C ALA A 100 3.71 8.94 3.62
N ILE A 101 4.22 10.06 4.13
CA ILE A 101 5.08 10.07 5.32
C ILE A 101 4.34 9.57 6.55
N PHE A 102 3.11 10.06 6.77
CA PHE A 102 2.27 9.63 7.88
C PHE A 102 2.06 8.12 7.86
N TYR A 103 1.71 7.56 6.70
CA TYR A 103 1.44 6.14 6.57
C TYR A 103 2.72 5.29 6.54
N GLY A 104 3.85 5.86 6.09
CA GLY A 104 5.17 5.28 6.28
C GLY A 104 5.51 5.08 7.75
N LEU A 105 5.18 6.06 8.62
CA LEU A 105 5.44 6.00 10.06
C LEU A 105 4.42 5.12 10.82
N ALA A 106 3.16 5.14 10.39
CA ALA A 106 2.06 4.49 11.10
C ALA A 106 1.60 3.16 10.49
N GLY A 107 2.12 2.75 9.32
CA GLY A 107 1.63 1.60 8.56
C GLY A 107 1.66 0.29 9.35
N ASP A 108 2.78 0.01 10.03
CA ASP A 108 2.89 -1.19 10.88
C ASP A 108 1.90 -1.18 12.05
N TYR A 109 1.64 0.01 12.62
CA TYR A 109 0.68 0.16 13.71
C TYR A 109 -0.76 -0.07 13.24
N PHE A 110 -1.14 0.48 12.06
CA PHE A 110 -2.45 0.21 11.48
C PHE A 110 -2.65 -1.26 11.15
N TYR A 111 -1.62 -1.92 10.61
CA TYR A 111 -1.67 -3.34 10.32
C TYR A 111 -1.75 -4.18 11.59
N TYR A 112 -0.97 -3.85 12.63
CA TYR A 112 -1.08 -4.48 13.95
C TYR A 112 -2.51 -4.39 14.50
N ARG A 113 -3.12 -3.19 14.48
CA ARG A 113 -4.48 -2.97 14.97
C ARG A 113 -5.51 -3.76 14.16
N HIS A 114 -5.32 -3.86 12.84
CA HIS A 114 -6.16 -4.66 11.97
C HIS A 114 -6.09 -6.15 12.33
N ILE A 115 -4.89 -6.72 12.44
CA ILE A 115 -4.71 -8.14 12.80
C ILE A 115 -5.27 -8.43 14.21
N ARG A 116 -5.02 -7.56 15.19
CA ARG A 116 -5.61 -7.68 16.53
C ARG A 116 -7.14 -7.65 16.49
N HIS A 117 -7.73 -6.84 15.63
CA HIS A 117 -9.17 -6.80 15.44
C HIS A 117 -9.70 -8.11 14.86
N VAL A 118 -9.06 -8.63 13.81
CA VAL A 118 -9.43 -9.91 13.19
C VAL A 118 -9.32 -11.07 14.19
N LEU A 119 -8.25 -11.10 15.00
CA LEU A 119 -8.08 -12.12 16.04
C LEU A 119 -9.18 -12.04 17.12
N ARG A 120 -9.57 -10.83 17.54
CA ARG A 120 -10.64 -10.63 18.51
C ARG A 120 -12.01 -11.06 17.96
N GLU A 121 -12.27 -10.81 16.67
CA GLU A 121 -13.50 -11.32 16.03
C GLU A 121 -13.51 -12.85 15.93
N ALA A 122 -12.34 -13.47 15.86
CA ALA A 122 -12.20 -14.93 15.75
C ALA A 122 -12.18 -15.65 17.12
N GLU A 123 -12.04 -14.92 18.23
CA GLU A 123 -12.02 -15.45 19.60
C GLU A 123 -13.29 -16.24 19.98
N PRO A 124 -14.53 -15.75 19.73
CA PRO A 124 -15.74 -16.50 20.07
C PRO A 124 -16.00 -17.72 19.16
N LEU A 125 -15.28 -17.86 18.05
CA LEU A 125 -15.47 -18.96 17.10
C LEU A 125 -14.86 -20.26 17.62
N SER A 126 -15.45 -21.39 17.22
CA SER A 126 -14.89 -22.71 17.49
C SER A 126 -13.54 -22.89 16.79
N ALA A 127 -12.70 -23.81 17.28
CA ALA A 127 -11.38 -24.05 16.70
C ALA A 127 -11.45 -24.44 15.20
N VAL A 128 -12.52 -25.12 14.79
CA VAL A 128 -12.76 -25.56 13.41
C VAL A 128 -13.11 -24.37 12.50
N GLU A 129 -13.87 -23.40 13.00
CA GLU A 129 -14.32 -22.22 12.23
C GLU A 129 -13.29 -21.08 12.26
N ARG A 130 -12.43 -21.05 13.28
CA ARG A 130 -11.46 -19.97 13.51
C ARG A 130 -10.43 -19.88 12.40
N ILE A 131 -9.83 -20.99 11.98
CA ILE A 131 -8.76 -20.98 10.97
C ILE A 131 -9.27 -20.46 9.60
N PRO A 132 -10.38 -20.98 9.03
CA PRO A 132 -10.93 -20.45 7.78
C PRO A 132 -11.34 -18.97 7.89
N PHE A 133 -11.82 -18.54 9.05
CA PHE A 133 -12.16 -17.13 9.28
C PHE A 133 -10.92 -16.23 9.23
N LEU A 134 -9.83 -16.62 9.88
CA LEU A 134 -8.56 -15.87 9.89
C LEU A 134 -7.96 -15.76 8.50
N GLU A 135 -7.96 -16.83 7.71
CA GLU A 135 -7.48 -16.82 6.32
C GLU A 135 -8.32 -15.90 5.42
N LYS A 136 -9.64 -15.92 5.61
CA LYS A 136 -10.57 -15.09 4.83
C LYS A 136 -10.39 -13.61 5.12
N LYS A 137 -10.35 -13.24 6.40
CA LYS A 137 -10.31 -11.83 6.86
C LYS A 137 -8.91 -11.24 6.90
N GLY A 138 -7.90 -12.04 7.23
CA GLY A 138 -6.49 -11.67 7.22
C GLY A 138 -5.77 -12.06 5.94
N GLY A 139 -4.44 -12.14 5.98
CA GLY A 139 -3.61 -12.54 4.85
C GLY A 139 -3.39 -11.43 3.82
N ILE A 140 -3.13 -11.86 2.58
CA ILE A 140 -2.79 -10.98 1.47
C ILE A 140 -3.68 -11.23 0.25
N ILE A 141 -3.70 -10.29 -0.69
CA ILE A 141 -4.31 -10.44 -2.01
C ILE A 141 -3.19 -10.46 -3.07
N PRO A 142 -2.69 -11.64 -3.50
CA PRO A 142 -1.47 -11.74 -4.30
C PRO A 142 -1.52 -11.05 -5.67
N TRP A 143 -2.70 -10.88 -6.26
CA TRP A 143 -2.86 -10.27 -7.58
C TRP A 143 -2.80 -8.73 -7.56
N VAL A 144 -3.01 -8.08 -6.40
CA VAL A 144 -3.07 -6.62 -6.29
C VAL A 144 -1.78 -5.93 -6.74
N PRO A 145 -0.57 -6.36 -6.31
CA PRO A 145 0.68 -5.75 -6.77
C PRO A 145 0.87 -5.86 -8.29
N TRP A 146 0.42 -6.95 -8.92
CA TRP A 146 0.54 -7.15 -10.36
C TRP A 146 -0.37 -6.19 -11.13
N VAL A 147 -1.63 -6.06 -10.73
CA VAL A 147 -2.59 -5.17 -11.39
C VAL A 147 -2.14 -3.71 -11.26
N PHE A 148 -1.84 -3.26 -10.04
CA PHE A 148 -1.43 -1.87 -9.83
C PHE A 148 -0.02 -1.58 -10.37
N GLY A 149 0.88 -2.56 -10.38
CA GLY A 149 2.19 -2.44 -11.02
C GLY A 149 2.05 -2.25 -12.54
N PHE A 150 1.20 -3.05 -13.19
CA PHE A 150 0.93 -2.91 -14.62
C PHE A 150 0.26 -1.58 -14.96
N LEU A 151 -0.75 -1.16 -14.19
CA LEU A 151 -1.40 0.15 -14.36
C LEU A 151 -0.39 1.31 -14.18
N GLY A 152 0.53 1.18 -13.23
CA GLY A 152 1.61 2.16 -13.03
C GLY A 152 2.53 2.27 -14.24
N ILE A 153 2.89 1.15 -14.87
CA ILE A 153 3.70 1.13 -16.10
C ILE A 153 2.97 1.81 -17.25
N ILE A 154 1.68 1.51 -17.45
CA ILE A 154 0.86 2.16 -18.49
C ILE A 154 0.79 3.67 -18.25
N GLY A 155 0.51 4.08 -17.01
CA GLY A 155 0.43 5.50 -16.65
C GLY A 155 1.75 6.23 -16.91
N ALA A 156 2.88 5.63 -16.54
CA ALA A 156 4.20 6.18 -16.81
C ALA A 156 4.49 6.27 -18.32
N ALA A 157 4.15 5.25 -19.09
CA ALA A 157 4.31 5.27 -20.55
C ALA A 157 3.48 6.39 -21.20
N ILE A 158 2.23 6.60 -20.77
CA ILE A 158 1.38 7.70 -21.25
C ILE A 158 2.01 9.05 -20.88
N ALA A 159 2.43 9.22 -19.62
CA ALA A 159 3.04 10.46 -19.13
C ALA A 159 4.32 10.83 -19.88
N ILE A 160 5.12 9.85 -20.31
CA ILE A 160 6.31 10.05 -21.15
C ILE A 160 5.91 10.32 -22.61
N SER A 161 4.88 9.64 -23.11
CA SER A 161 4.45 9.73 -24.52
C SER A 161 3.92 11.12 -24.89
N ILE A 162 3.22 11.82 -23.98
CA ILE A 162 2.67 13.16 -24.24
C ILE A 162 3.75 14.19 -24.61
N PRO A 163 4.76 14.46 -23.75
CA PRO A 163 5.82 15.41 -24.08
C PRO A 163 6.72 14.89 -25.23
N LEU A 164 6.87 13.57 -25.35
CA LEU A 164 7.64 12.98 -26.44
C LEU A 164 6.96 13.21 -27.80
N TYR A 165 5.64 13.10 -27.88
CA TYR A 165 4.88 13.37 -29.09
C TYR A 165 5.01 14.84 -29.53
N ASP A 166 4.85 15.79 -28.60
CA ASP A 166 5.05 17.22 -28.87
C ASP A 166 6.48 17.53 -29.33
N TYR A 167 7.48 16.89 -28.70
CA TYR A 167 8.87 17.00 -29.12
C TYR A 167 9.09 16.52 -30.56
N PHE A 168 8.54 15.35 -30.92
CA PHE A 168 8.67 14.80 -32.27
C PHE A 168 7.98 15.66 -33.31
N GLU A 169 6.75 16.14 -33.05
CA GLU A 169 6.02 17.04 -33.94
C GLU A 169 6.83 18.32 -34.21
N LYS A 170 7.36 18.96 -33.16
CA LYS A 170 8.19 20.17 -33.28
C LYS A 170 9.51 19.92 -34.04
N SER A 171 10.07 18.71 -33.97
CA SER A 171 11.29 18.34 -34.72
C SER A 171 11.03 18.08 -36.20
N HIS A 172 9.89 17.48 -36.54
CA HIS A 172 9.44 17.29 -37.92
C HIS A 172 9.18 18.63 -38.61
N HIS A 173 8.54 19.58 -37.94
CA HIS A 173 8.35 20.93 -38.48
C HIS A 173 9.68 21.65 -38.75
N ARG A 174 10.68 21.52 -37.88
CA ARG A 174 12.00 22.15 -38.08
C ARG A 174 12.79 21.53 -39.24
N SER A 175 12.73 20.22 -39.41
CA SER A 175 13.41 19.54 -40.51
C SER A 175 12.76 19.82 -41.88
N ALA A 176 11.44 20.01 -41.93
CA ALA A 176 10.76 20.48 -43.14
C ALA A 176 11.20 21.90 -43.57
N LEU A 177 11.48 22.79 -42.63
CA LEU A 177 11.98 24.14 -42.89
C LEU A 177 13.46 24.17 -43.32
N TYR A 178 14.24 23.15 -42.96
CA TYR A 178 15.69 23.09 -43.21
C TYR A 178 16.06 22.34 -44.50
N GLN A 179 15.10 21.91 -45.33
CA GLN A 179 15.37 21.34 -46.65
C GLN A 179 16.19 22.37 -47.46
N PRO A 180 17.51 22.15 -47.67
CA PRO A 180 18.29 23.07 -48.47
C PRO A 180 17.76 22.99 -49.90
N LYS A 181 17.54 24.14 -50.55
CA LYS A 181 17.18 24.19 -51.97
C LYS A 181 18.20 23.35 -52.74
N SER A 182 17.78 22.15 -53.16
CA SER A 182 18.62 21.27 -53.96
C SER A 182 18.88 21.93 -55.30
N GLY A 183 20.12 22.38 -55.47
CA GLY A 183 20.80 22.65 -56.74
C GLY A 183 19.94 23.19 -57.89
N GLY A 184 19.76 24.51 -57.94
CA GLY A 184 19.74 25.18 -59.23
C GLY A 184 21.18 25.39 -59.67
N LEU A 185 21.76 24.43 -60.39
CA LEU A 185 22.96 24.71 -61.20
C LEU A 185 22.51 25.47 -62.46
N PRO A 186 23.22 26.55 -62.84
CA PRO A 186 22.88 27.38 -64.00
C PRO A 186 23.05 26.64 -65.34
#